data_AF-A0A653VS70-F1
#
_entry.id   AF-A0A653VS70-F1
#
_cell.length_a   1.000
_cell.length_b   1.000
_cell.length_c   1.000
_cell.angle_alpha   90.00
_cell.angle_beta   90.00
_cell.angle_gamma   90.00
#
_symmetry.space_group_name_H-M   'P 1'
#
loop_
_entity.id
_entity.type
_entity.pdbx_description
1 polymer ?
#
loop_
_entity_poly.entity_id
_entity_poly.type
_entity_poly.pdbx_seq_one_letter_code
_entity_poly.pdbx_strand_id
1 'polypeptide(L)'
;MSAPIRNGVSVPPLPTFQPRAGHFDPATGVYVPVGCRGLPKFNSDLAKVRTGSATARAQVALAGHSLMAGYTSSVGTYDPGSVLRKMLSQSLGVKAGSGLIPTFNGDAVGFTDDSRYSKSGTFIWLGSAGNLVPWAYGSTPNCSVTLTSNTPGTVVDMLVSDGFGNLTYTIDGSPGTITVGGTSAYKLVTVTGLADTNHTVTVTSAAGSEILVGVNVRYPSDLEVHDFGIVGTSAADWIGGYNYATSLGTIVGMAPSCVAIMLGHAEIQAGTSRATYTANMQSMISTLTAAGSDIILIGTIPLDTYSDAQWLPYREALYDLADTNNCLLVDPYPYFGTYAGGVALGLFNGVDIAHLTNAGNAELMRLVAGAFMQGTGSGDLALQKTANLSDVSDASAARTSLGLGTAATQASSAFQAADADLATIAGLTATTGNMILSVASAWASQTPAQVKTALALNNVDNTSDATKNSATATFTNKRVTKRISALASAATITILGDSTDLATVTALATNTTFAAPSGTPTHGQEIWLRIKDNGTARTLTWNATFRAMGVTLPTTTVISKTTYLQFMWNATDGRWDCLDVKQEA
;
A
#
# COMPACT_ATOMS: atom_id res chain seq x y z
N MET A 1 0.81 -14.50 19.15
CA MET A 1 -0.18 -14.96 20.16
C MET A 1 -0.04 -14.09 21.40
N SER A 2 -0.83 -13.02 21.48
CA SER A 2 -0.98 -12.20 22.68
C SER A 2 -2.42 -11.69 22.64
N ALA A 3 -3.26 -12.19 23.55
CA ALA A 3 -4.66 -11.77 23.67
C ALA A 3 -4.73 -10.30 24.11
N PRO A 4 -5.75 -9.53 23.70
CA PRO A 4 -5.89 -8.15 24.16
C PRO A 4 -6.23 -8.16 25.65
N ILE A 5 -5.27 -7.70 26.46
CA ILE A 5 -5.41 -7.49 27.90
C ILE A 5 -6.34 -6.28 28.11
N ARG A 6 -7.53 -6.49 28.68
CA ARG A 6 -8.16 -5.46 29.52
C ARG A 6 -7.87 -5.81 30.99
N ASN A 7 -7.24 -4.89 31.69
CA ASN A 7 -7.09 -4.85 33.16
C ASN A 7 -6.19 -5.91 33.84
N GLY A 8 -5.13 -6.40 33.20
CA GLY A 8 -4.07 -7.15 33.90
C GLY A 8 -4.50 -8.51 34.47
N VAL A 9 -5.71 -8.98 34.17
CA VAL A 9 -6.16 -10.34 34.47
C VAL A 9 -5.79 -11.23 33.30
N SER A 10 -4.99 -12.26 33.55
CA SER A 10 -4.65 -13.27 32.52
C SER A 10 -5.94 -13.95 32.07
N VAL A 11 -6.26 -13.83 30.77
CA VAL A 11 -7.29 -14.65 30.13
C VAL A 11 -6.96 -16.12 30.41
N PRO A 12 -7.89 -16.92 30.99
CA PRO A 12 -7.65 -18.35 31.16
C PRO A 12 -7.28 -18.95 29.80
N PRO A 13 -6.27 -19.83 29.72
CA PRO A 13 -5.99 -20.52 28.47
C PRO A 13 -7.28 -21.18 27.98
N LEU A 14 -7.56 -21.03 26.68
CA LEU A 14 -8.62 -21.78 26.02
C LEU A 14 -8.50 -23.25 26.48
N PRO A 15 -9.57 -23.90 26.96
CA PRO A 15 -9.58 -25.35 27.09
C PRO A 15 -9.04 -25.93 25.79
N THR A 16 -8.13 -26.90 25.86
CA THR A 16 -7.52 -27.49 24.67
C THR A 16 -8.61 -28.15 23.83
N PHE A 17 -9.21 -27.40 22.90
CA PHE A 17 -10.12 -27.95 21.92
C PHE A 17 -9.34 -28.91 21.03
N GLN A 18 -10.03 -29.93 20.53
CA GLN A 18 -9.55 -30.70 19.40
C GLN A 18 -9.11 -29.73 18.29
N PRO A 19 -7.97 -29.95 17.63
CA PRO A 19 -7.53 -29.11 16.51
C PRO A 19 -8.65 -28.99 15.48
N ARG A 20 -9.13 -27.77 15.24
CA ARG A 20 -10.12 -27.47 14.20
C ARG A 20 -9.43 -26.86 13.00
N ALA A 21 -9.97 -27.14 11.81
CA ALA A 21 -9.42 -26.62 10.56
C ALA A 21 -9.76 -25.13 10.35
N GLY A 22 -10.87 -24.64 10.94
CA GLY A 22 -11.26 -23.24 10.89
C GLY A 22 -10.36 -22.33 11.71
N HIS A 23 -10.51 -21.02 11.51
CA HIS A 23 -9.70 -19.99 12.14
C HIS A 23 -10.48 -19.26 13.23
N PHE A 24 -9.92 -19.18 14.44
CA PHE A 24 -10.43 -18.30 15.49
C PHE A 24 -9.62 -17.02 15.54
N ASP A 25 -10.29 -15.88 15.38
CA ASP A 25 -9.68 -14.56 15.51
C ASP A 25 -9.82 -14.04 16.97
N PRO A 26 -8.70 -13.98 17.73
CA PRO A 26 -8.72 -13.52 19.11
C PRO A 26 -8.89 -12.00 19.27
N ALA A 27 -8.97 -11.21 18.20
CA ALA A 27 -9.26 -9.77 18.29
C ALA A 27 -10.77 -9.49 18.29
N THR A 28 -11.52 -10.28 17.53
CA THR A 28 -12.98 -10.15 17.36
C THR A 28 -13.76 -11.19 18.17
N GLY A 29 -13.12 -12.31 18.54
CA GLY A 29 -13.77 -13.44 19.20
C GLY A 29 -14.60 -14.29 18.24
N VAL A 30 -14.28 -14.25 16.95
CA VAL A 30 -15.05 -14.93 15.90
C VAL A 30 -14.27 -16.13 15.39
N TYR A 31 -14.93 -17.28 15.36
CA TYR A 31 -14.51 -18.48 14.66
C TYR A 31 -15.12 -18.52 13.26
N VAL A 32 -14.26 -18.75 12.28
CA VAL A 32 -14.58 -18.85 10.86
C VAL A 32 -14.28 -20.28 10.39
N PRO A 33 -15.30 -21.10 10.09
CA PRO A 33 -15.11 -22.42 9.50
C PRO A 33 -14.37 -22.37 8.16
N VAL A 34 -13.71 -23.47 7.80
CA VAL A 34 -13.08 -23.60 6.48
C VAL A 34 -14.14 -23.53 5.39
N GLY A 35 -13.97 -22.60 4.45
CA GLY A 35 -14.91 -22.41 3.34
C GLY A 35 -16.09 -21.50 3.68
N CYS A 36 -16.14 -20.92 4.89
CA CYS A 36 -17.17 -19.96 5.27
C CYS A 36 -17.01 -18.68 4.45
N ARG A 37 -18.10 -18.25 3.80
CA ARG A 37 -18.12 -17.05 2.96
C ARG A 37 -18.52 -15.78 3.74
N GLY A 38 -18.53 -15.86 5.07
CA GLY A 38 -19.02 -14.79 5.94
C GLY A 38 -20.54 -14.66 5.84
N LEU A 39 -21.01 -13.45 5.54
CA LEU A 39 -22.43 -13.08 5.56
C LEU A 39 -22.89 -12.55 4.19
N PRO A 40 -23.01 -13.41 3.16
CA PRO A 40 -23.24 -12.97 1.78
C PRO A 40 -24.58 -12.24 1.59
N LYS A 41 -25.67 -12.66 2.25
CA LYS A 41 -26.95 -11.95 2.15
C LYS A 41 -26.90 -10.60 2.87
N PHE A 42 -26.38 -10.56 4.09
CA PHE A 42 -26.18 -9.31 4.83
C PHE A 42 -25.34 -8.32 4.03
N ASN A 43 -24.24 -8.77 3.44
CA ASN A 43 -23.36 -7.91 2.63
C ASN A 43 -24.07 -7.37 1.39
N SER A 44 -24.85 -8.23 0.71
CA SER A 44 -25.64 -7.84 -0.46
C SER A 44 -26.68 -6.78 -0.11
N ASP A 45 -27.41 -6.99 0.98
CA ASP A 45 -28.44 -6.06 1.43
C ASP A 45 -27.82 -4.75 1.97
N LEU A 46 -26.71 -4.82 2.71
CA LEU A 46 -25.95 -3.65 3.17
C LEU A 46 -25.37 -2.84 2.00
N ALA A 47 -24.90 -3.48 0.94
CA ALA A 47 -24.44 -2.78 -0.26
C ALA A 47 -25.57 -1.99 -0.94
N LYS A 48 -26.78 -2.55 -0.99
CA LYS A 48 -27.97 -1.83 -1.48
C LYS A 48 -28.34 -0.66 -0.57
N VAL A 49 -28.18 -0.81 0.75
CA VAL A 49 -28.38 0.29 1.72
C VAL A 49 -27.39 1.44 1.46
N ARG A 50 -26.11 1.12 1.31
CA ARG A 50 -25.04 2.12 1.06
C ARG A 50 -25.21 2.88 -0.25
N THR A 51 -25.80 2.24 -1.26
CA THR A 51 -26.05 2.85 -2.58
C THR A 51 -27.36 3.64 -2.63
N GLY A 52 -28.14 3.67 -1.54
CA GLY A 52 -29.38 4.46 -1.45
C GLY A 52 -30.51 3.91 -2.31
N SER A 53 -30.55 2.60 -2.57
CA SER A 53 -31.69 1.98 -3.25
C SER A 53 -32.96 2.20 -2.43
N ALA A 54 -34.02 2.71 -3.07
CA ALA A 54 -35.14 3.42 -2.41
C ALA A 54 -35.91 2.64 -1.33
N THR A 55 -35.68 1.34 -1.17
CA THR A 55 -36.33 0.48 -0.15
C THR A 55 -35.39 -0.58 0.43
N ALA A 56 -34.07 -0.46 0.27
CA ALA A 56 -33.14 -1.51 0.67
C ALA A 56 -32.96 -1.56 2.18
N ARG A 57 -33.00 -2.76 2.77
CA ARG A 57 -32.91 -2.98 4.23
C ARG A 57 -31.87 -4.04 4.52
N ALA A 58 -30.91 -3.73 5.38
CA ALA A 58 -30.01 -4.72 5.96
C ALA A 58 -30.53 -5.07 7.35
N GLN A 59 -31.16 -6.24 7.50
CA GLN A 59 -31.87 -6.60 8.72
C GLN A 59 -31.12 -7.68 9.49
N VAL A 60 -30.96 -7.46 10.79
CA VAL A 60 -30.39 -8.43 11.72
C VAL A 60 -31.47 -8.82 12.73
N ALA A 61 -31.76 -10.10 12.87
CA ALA A 61 -32.60 -10.59 13.95
C ALA A 61 -31.74 -11.25 15.03
N LEU A 62 -32.01 -10.89 16.28
CA LEU A 62 -31.40 -11.48 17.46
C LEU A 62 -32.37 -12.51 18.04
N ALA A 63 -31.99 -13.78 18.00
CA ALA A 63 -32.78 -14.89 18.52
C ALA A 63 -32.05 -15.50 19.71
N GLY A 64 -32.74 -15.68 20.84
CA GLY A 64 -32.07 -16.30 21.97
C GLY A 64 -32.83 -16.25 23.28
N HIS A 65 -32.12 -16.61 24.35
CA HIS A 65 -32.67 -16.65 25.70
C HIS A 65 -32.58 -15.27 26.41
N SER A 66 -32.63 -15.27 27.74
CA SER A 66 -32.60 -14.10 28.62
C SER A 66 -31.46 -13.10 28.38
N LEU A 67 -30.27 -13.57 27.99
CA LEU A 67 -29.16 -12.67 27.67
C LEU A 67 -29.44 -11.88 26.40
N MET A 68 -30.00 -12.54 25.39
CA MET A 68 -30.39 -11.87 24.15
C MET A 68 -31.56 -10.91 24.39
N ALA A 69 -32.49 -11.26 25.27
CA ALA A 69 -33.61 -10.41 25.68
C ALA A 69 -33.17 -9.14 26.45
N GLY A 70 -31.90 -9.04 26.85
CA GLY A 70 -31.41 -7.94 27.67
C GLY A 70 -31.87 -7.98 29.13
N TYR A 71 -32.16 -9.16 29.69
CA TYR A 71 -32.57 -9.29 31.10
C TYR A 71 -31.51 -8.71 32.04
N THR A 72 -31.94 -7.94 33.05
CA THR A 72 -31.11 -7.13 33.98
C THR A 72 -30.36 -5.93 33.37
N SER A 73 -30.49 -5.67 32.07
CA SER A 73 -29.95 -4.47 31.43
C SER A 73 -30.98 -3.35 31.29
N SER A 74 -30.51 -2.15 30.98
CA SER A 74 -31.41 -1.03 30.65
C SER A 74 -31.97 -1.19 29.23
N VAL A 75 -33.16 -1.77 29.12
CA VAL A 75 -33.83 -2.05 27.84
C VAL A 75 -34.05 -0.77 27.02
N GLY A 76 -33.79 -0.84 25.72
CA GLY A 76 -33.79 0.26 24.74
C GLY A 76 -32.50 1.07 24.69
N THR A 77 -31.56 0.84 25.62
CA THR A 77 -30.27 1.55 25.65
C THR A 77 -29.07 0.59 25.69
N TYR A 78 -29.12 -0.41 26.57
CA TYR A 78 -28.04 -1.36 26.86
C TYR A 78 -28.47 -2.83 26.66
N ASP A 79 -29.67 -3.09 26.14
CA ASP A 79 -30.03 -4.41 25.63
C ASP A 79 -29.23 -4.76 24.37
N PRO A 80 -29.08 -6.05 24.04
CA PRO A 80 -28.38 -6.52 22.86
C PRO A 80 -28.79 -5.85 21.55
N GLY A 81 -30.11 -5.73 21.30
CA GLY A 81 -30.63 -5.10 20.09
C GLY A 81 -30.16 -3.64 19.95
N SER A 82 -30.34 -2.84 20.99
CA SER A 82 -29.98 -1.42 20.99
C SER A 82 -28.47 -1.19 20.88
N VAL A 83 -27.67 -1.96 21.60
CA VAL A 83 -26.21 -1.84 21.57
C VAL A 83 -25.66 -2.26 20.21
N LEU A 84 -26.06 -3.42 19.71
CA LEU A 84 -25.57 -3.93 18.42
C LEU A 84 -25.96 -2.97 17.28
N ARG A 85 -27.20 -2.47 17.29
CA ARG A 85 -27.67 -1.47 16.32
C ARG A 85 -26.77 -0.24 16.29
N LYS A 86 -26.46 0.33 17.47
CA LYS A 86 -25.59 1.50 17.58
C LYS A 86 -24.18 1.18 17.07
N MET A 87 -23.62 0.04 17.46
CA MET A 87 -22.28 -0.38 17.03
C MET A 87 -22.20 -0.58 15.52
N LEU A 88 -23.18 -1.28 14.92
CA LEU A 88 -23.20 -1.55 13.49
C LEU A 88 -23.48 -0.29 12.68
N SER A 89 -24.43 0.56 13.09
CA SER A 89 -24.69 1.84 12.42
C SER A 89 -23.43 2.71 12.37
N GLN A 90 -22.73 2.84 13.50
CA GLN A 90 -21.49 3.61 13.60
C GLN A 90 -20.35 2.99 12.80
N SER A 91 -20.14 1.68 12.93
CA SER A 91 -19.00 0.99 12.29
C SER A 91 -19.18 0.83 10.78
N LEU A 92 -20.42 0.67 10.30
CA LEU A 92 -20.72 0.46 8.90
C LEU A 92 -21.05 1.76 8.15
N GLY A 93 -21.23 2.88 8.87
CA GLY A 93 -21.48 4.20 8.30
C GLY A 93 -22.85 4.34 7.64
N VAL A 94 -23.88 3.67 8.19
CA VAL A 94 -25.24 3.67 7.64
C VAL A 94 -26.25 4.13 8.68
N LYS A 95 -27.32 4.80 8.23
CA LYS A 95 -28.46 5.10 9.09
C LYS A 95 -29.07 3.81 9.61
N ALA A 96 -29.63 3.86 10.80
CA ALA A 96 -30.38 2.75 11.38
C ALA A 96 -31.71 3.23 11.94
N GLY A 97 -32.79 2.51 11.60
CA GLY A 97 -34.11 2.70 12.19
C GLY A 97 -34.14 2.25 13.65
N SER A 98 -35.33 2.17 14.25
CA SER A 98 -35.48 1.66 15.62
C SER A 98 -35.23 0.15 15.73
N GLY A 99 -35.41 -0.57 14.62
CA GLY A 99 -35.69 -2.00 14.63
C GLY A 99 -37.15 -2.26 14.99
N LEU A 100 -37.61 -3.47 14.72
CA LEU A 100 -38.94 -3.91 15.18
C LEU A 100 -38.87 -4.00 16.70
N ILE A 101 -39.62 -3.15 17.37
CA ILE A 101 -39.76 -3.20 18.82
C ILE A 101 -41.01 -4.01 19.10
N PRO A 102 -40.86 -5.21 19.68
CA PRO A 102 -42.02 -5.96 20.09
C PRO A 102 -42.79 -5.16 21.12
N THR A 103 -44.10 -5.12 20.96
CA THR A 103 -44.97 -4.31 21.81
C THR A 103 -45.00 -4.81 23.25
N PHE A 104 -44.64 -6.08 23.48
CA PHE A 104 -44.43 -6.63 24.81
C PHE A 104 -42.94 -6.79 25.12
N ASN A 105 -42.51 -6.17 26.23
CA ASN A 105 -41.21 -6.44 26.84
C ASN A 105 -41.34 -6.45 28.38
N GLY A 106 -42.34 -7.17 28.92
CA GLY A 106 -42.49 -7.37 30.37
C GLY A 106 -43.92 -7.62 30.86
N ASP A 107 -44.17 -8.78 31.47
CA ASP A 107 -44.24 -8.96 32.93
C ASP A 107 -44.39 -10.46 33.29
N ALA A 108 -43.39 -10.95 34.02
CA ALA A 108 -43.42 -12.11 34.90
C ALA A 108 -42.19 -12.10 35.82
N VAL A 109 -41.12 -11.38 35.45
CA VAL A 109 -39.94 -11.11 36.28
C VAL A 109 -39.17 -9.90 35.69
N GLY A 110 -39.32 -8.70 36.26
CA GLY A 110 -38.26 -7.68 36.26
C GLY A 110 -37.89 -6.91 34.98
N PHE A 111 -38.72 -6.85 33.94
CA PHE A 111 -38.41 -6.01 32.77
C PHE A 111 -38.83 -4.54 32.94
N THR A 112 -38.07 -3.64 32.31
CA THR A 112 -38.36 -2.20 32.16
C THR A 112 -38.85 -1.92 30.75
N ASP A 113 -39.71 -0.91 30.57
CA ASP A 113 -40.18 -0.50 29.24
C ASP A 113 -38.98 -0.22 28.30
N ASP A 114 -39.07 -0.67 27.05
CA ASP A 114 -38.03 -0.42 26.04
C ASP A 114 -37.91 1.07 25.76
N SER A 115 -36.83 1.68 26.26
CA SER A 115 -36.60 3.13 26.17
C SER A 115 -36.48 3.68 24.74
N ARG A 116 -36.48 2.81 23.69
CA ARG A 116 -36.67 3.25 22.30
C ARG A 116 -38.05 3.79 22.02
N TYR A 117 -39.06 3.42 22.81
CA TYR A 117 -40.42 3.92 22.71
C TYR A 117 -41.02 4.28 24.06
N SER A 118 -41.70 5.43 24.14
CA SER A 118 -42.66 5.62 25.23
C SER A 118 -43.96 4.90 24.88
N LYS A 119 -44.54 4.18 25.82
CA LYS A 119 -45.67 3.28 25.59
C LYS A 119 -46.84 3.58 26.55
N SER A 120 -48.06 3.53 26.04
CA SER A 120 -49.29 3.61 26.85
C SER A 120 -50.44 2.88 26.15
N GLY A 121 -51.51 2.51 26.87
CA GLY A 121 -52.69 1.90 26.25
C GLY A 121 -53.41 0.86 27.10
N THR A 122 -54.38 0.21 26.49
CA THR A 122 -55.31 -0.76 27.10
C THR A 122 -55.24 -2.17 26.49
N PHE A 123 -54.39 -2.41 25.48
CA PHE A 123 -54.08 -3.76 25.03
C PHE A 123 -53.54 -4.61 26.21
N ILE A 124 -53.95 -5.88 26.27
CA ILE A 124 -53.44 -6.83 27.25
C ILE A 124 -52.09 -7.37 26.77
N TRP A 125 -51.19 -7.50 27.72
CA TRP A 125 -49.84 -7.99 27.57
C TRP A 125 -49.82 -9.48 27.88
N LEU A 126 -49.66 -10.33 26.87
CA LEU A 126 -49.62 -11.79 27.04
C LEU A 126 -48.19 -12.29 26.87
N GLY A 127 -47.51 -12.57 27.98
CA GLY A 127 -46.22 -13.26 27.97
C GLY A 127 -46.13 -14.22 29.15
N SER A 128 -45.95 -15.51 28.86
CA SER A 128 -45.46 -16.49 29.83
C SER A 128 -44.27 -17.21 29.21
N ALA A 129 -43.36 -17.71 30.06
CA ALA A 129 -42.14 -18.41 29.68
C ALA A 129 -42.34 -19.64 28.75
N GLY A 130 -43.58 -20.04 28.46
CA GLY A 130 -43.90 -21.18 27.58
C GLY A 130 -44.46 -20.83 26.19
N ASN A 131 -44.92 -19.59 25.93
CA ASN A 131 -45.65 -19.30 24.68
C ASN A 131 -44.83 -18.62 23.58
N LEU A 132 -43.62 -18.12 23.88
CA LEU A 132 -42.66 -17.56 22.89
C LEU A 132 -43.17 -16.41 22.04
N VAL A 133 -44.11 -15.61 22.54
CA VAL A 133 -44.73 -14.55 21.74
C VAL A 133 -44.55 -13.16 22.35
N PRO A 134 -43.97 -12.20 21.61
CA PRO A 134 -43.80 -10.83 22.09
C PRO A 134 -44.82 -9.88 21.43
N TRP A 135 -46.09 -10.00 21.81
CA TRP A 135 -47.23 -9.31 21.17
C TRP A 135 -48.12 -8.58 22.17
N ALA A 136 -48.77 -7.52 21.70
CA ALA A 136 -49.89 -6.88 22.33
C ALA A 136 -51.19 -7.51 21.81
N TYR A 137 -52.08 -7.88 22.73
CA TYR A 137 -53.37 -8.46 22.44
C TYR A 137 -54.50 -7.48 22.70
N GLY A 138 -55.26 -7.15 21.66
CA GLY A 138 -56.44 -6.33 21.81
C GLY A 138 -57.58 -7.13 22.41
N SER A 139 -57.72 -7.19 23.73
CA SER A 139 -58.66 -8.12 24.40
C SER A 139 -60.14 -7.74 24.27
N THR A 140 -60.42 -6.47 23.97
CA THR A 140 -61.78 -5.93 23.84
C THR A 140 -61.86 -4.98 22.65
N PRO A 141 -63.04 -4.83 22.03
CA PRO A 141 -63.24 -3.83 20.99
C PRO A 141 -62.79 -2.43 21.45
N ASN A 142 -62.10 -1.69 20.59
CA ASN A 142 -61.61 -0.34 20.80
C ASN A 142 -60.54 -0.16 21.90
N CYS A 143 -59.97 -1.24 22.43
CA CYS A 143 -58.71 -1.09 23.16
C CYS A 143 -57.62 -0.61 22.19
N SER A 144 -56.56 0.03 22.71
CA SER A 144 -55.49 0.59 21.89
C SER A 144 -54.11 0.49 22.56
N VAL A 145 -53.05 0.63 21.77
CA VAL A 145 -51.68 0.86 22.24
C VAL A 145 -51.10 2.04 21.48
N THR A 146 -50.48 2.96 22.21
CA THR A 146 -49.75 4.12 21.67
C THR A 146 -48.26 3.97 21.94
N LEU A 147 -47.46 4.15 20.90
CA LEU A 147 -46.01 3.98 20.87
C LEU A 147 -45.41 5.25 20.27
N THR A 148 -44.55 5.96 21.00
CA THR A 148 -43.82 7.11 20.44
C THR A 148 -42.34 6.78 20.36
N SER A 149 -41.76 6.81 19.16
CA SER A 149 -40.35 6.49 18.95
C SER A 149 -39.44 7.56 19.55
N ASN A 150 -38.25 7.15 20.00
CA ASN A 150 -37.14 8.06 20.30
C ASN A 150 -36.16 8.20 19.11
N THR A 151 -36.38 7.41 18.05
CA THR A 151 -35.59 7.39 16.83
C THR A 151 -36.42 7.98 15.69
N PRO A 152 -35.89 8.96 14.94
CA PRO A 152 -36.60 9.54 13.81
C PRO A 152 -36.55 8.65 12.58
N GLY A 153 -37.54 8.81 11.70
CA GLY A 153 -37.61 8.14 10.42
C GLY A 153 -38.65 8.77 9.50
N THR A 154 -38.79 8.25 8.28
CA THR A 154 -39.80 8.70 7.30
C THR A 154 -40.75 7.57 6.88
N VAL A 155 -40.59 6.41 7.54
CA VAL A 155 -41.33 5.18 7.27
C VAL A 155 -41.71 4.55 8.61
N VAL A 156 -42.97 4.13 8.72
CA VAL A 156 -43.48 3.35 9.85
C VAL A 156 -43.90 1.99 9.33
N ASP A 157 -43.29 0.93 9.85
CA ASP A 157 -43.75 -0.44 9.68
C ASP A 157 -44.51 -0.88 10.93
N MET A 158 -45.67 -1.49 10.73
CA MET A 158 -46.46 -2.15 11.77
C MET A 158 -46.61 -3.62 11.41
N LEU A 159 -46.14 -4.51 12.28
CA LEU A 159 -46.27 -5.95 12.07
C LEU A 159 -47.44 -6.48 12.89
N VAL A 160 -48.45 -7.04 12.22
CA VAL A 160 -49.67 -7.57 12.85
C VAL A 160 -49.87 -9.04 12.51
N SER A 161 -50.69 -9.75 13.29
CA SER A 161 -51.18 -11.06 12.85
C SER A 161 -52.33 -10.89 11.85
N ASP A 162 -52.26 -11.65 10.77
CA ASP A 162 -53.24 -11.70 9.69
C ASP A 162 -54.38 -12.70 9.96
N GLY A 163 -54.39 -13.37 11.12
CA GLY A 163 -55.39 -14.38 11.49
C GLY A 163 -56.61 -13.86 12.27
N PHE A 164 -56.64 -12.57 12.60
CA PHE A 164 -57.66 -11.98 13.50
C PHE A 164 -58.48 -10.88 12.78
N GLY A 165 -59.24 -10.07 13.52
CA GLY A 165 -60.01 -8.96 12.96
C GLY A 165 -59.15 -7.81 12.43
N ASN A 166 -59.78 -6.85 11.73
CA ASN A 166 -59.09 -5.65 11.24
C ASN A 166 -58.63 -4.76 12.40
N LEU A 167 -57.52 -4.03 12.21
CA LEU A 167 -57.08 -2.98 13.13
C LEU A 167 -57.23 -1.61 12.47
N THR A 168 -57.26 -0.57 13.30
CA THR A 168 -57.09 0.82 12.84
C THR A 168 -55.84 1.40 13.47
N TYR A 169 -55.27 2.45 12.87
CA TYR A 169 -54.14 3.16 13.43
C TYR A 169 -54.22 4.66 13.21
N THR A 170 -53.45 5.40 14.01
CA THR A 170 -53.07 6.79 13.70
C THR A 170 -51.56 6.92 13.77
N ILE A 171 -50.96 7.63 12.80
CA ILE A 171 -49.56 8.07 12.85
C ILE A 171 -49.59 9.59 12.95
N ASP A 172 -49.11 10.13 14.06
CA ASP A 172 -49.13 11.58 14.37
C ASP A 172 -50.53 12.19 14.19
N GLY A 173 -51.55 11.45 14.60
CA GLY A 173 -52.97 11.83 14.47
C GLY A 173 -53.59 11.56 13.09
N SER A 174 -52.80 11.21 12.08
CA SER A 174 -53.31 10.86 10.74
C SER A 174 -53.84 9.42 10.72
N PRO A 175 -55.13 9.20 10.38
CA PRO A 175 -55.76 7.88 10.50
C PRO A 175 -55.43 6.94 9.34
N GLY A 176 -55.49 5.64 9.62
CA GLY A 176 -55.39 4.57 8.64
C GLY A 176 -56.01 3.26 9.13
N THR A 177 -56.10 2.27 8.23
CA THR A 177 -56.70 0.96 8.50
C THR A 177 -55.76 -0.18 8.13
N ILE A 178 -55.73 -1.23 8.95
CA ILE A 178 -55.04 -2.48 8.67
C ILE A 178 -56.11 -3.54 8.40
N THR A 179 -56.30 -3.84 7.12
CA THR A 179 -57.16 -4.95 6.71
C THR A 179 -56.35 -6.24 6.74
N VAL A 180 -56.86 -7.28 7.39
CA VAL A 180 -56.20 -8.59 7.48
C VAL A 180 -56.99 -9.66 6.72
N GLY A 181 -56.30 -10.67 6.19
CA GLY A 181 -56.81 -11.63 5.21
C GLY A 181 -57.29 -12.97 5.78
N GLY A 182 -57.14 -13.22 7.09
CA GLY A 182 -57.59 -14.43 7.76
C GLY A 182 -56.70 -15.66 7.52
N THR A 183 -55.49 -15.51 6.97
CA THR A 183 -54.63 -16.66 6.61
C THR A 183 -53.78 -17.17 7.76
N SER A 184 -53.93 -16.63 8.97
CA SER A 184 -53.09 -16.99 10.12
C SER A 184 -51.59 -16.85 9.81
N ALA A 185 -51.20 -15.71 9.26
CA ALA A 185 -49.81 -15.34 8.96
C ALA A 185 -49.44 -14.01 9.63
N TYR A 186 -48.24 -13.48 9.40
CA TYR A 186 -47.93 -12.10 9.75
C TYR A 186 -48.09 -11.18 8.54
N LYS A 187 -48.59 -9.97 8.79
CA LYS A 187 -48.72 -8.93 7.78
C LYS A 187 -47.94 -7.70 8.20
N LEU A 188 -46.99 -7.30 7.35
CA LEU A 188 -46.30 -6.03 7.48
C LEU A 188 -47.12 -4.94 6.79
N VAL A 189 -47.49 -3.91 7.54
CA VAL A 189 -48.11 -2.70 7.00
C VAL A 189 -47.09 -1.58 7.03
N THR A 190 -46.72 -1.08 5.85
CA THR A 190 -45.72 -0.02 5.70
C THR A 190 -46.40 1.28 5.27
N VAL A 191 -46.15 2.35 6.04
CA VAL A 191 -46.56 3.72 5.72
C VAL A 191 -45.31 4.52 5.39
N THR A 192 -45.28 5.16 4.22
CA THR A 192 -44.13 5.93 3.71
C THR A 192 -44.50 7.40 3.50
N GLY A 193 -43.50 8.24 3.20
CA GLY A 193 -43.73 9.66 2.92
C GLY A 193 -44.00 10.50 4.18
N LEU A 194 -43.63 9.99 5.36
CA LEU A 194 -43.74 10.69 6.62
C LEU A 194 -42.59 11.70 6.77
N ALA A 195 -42.79 12.73 7.61
CA ALA A 195 -41.74 13.68 7.95
C ALA A 195 -40.60 12.97 8.71
N ASP A 196 -39.35 13.40 8.52
CA ASP A 196 -38.17 12.83 9.21
C ASP A 196 -38.14 13.27 10.69
N THR A 197 -38.96 12.62 11.52
CA THR A 197 -39.16 12.94 12.93
C THR A 197 -39.42 11.67 13.73
N ASN A 198 -39.42 11.80 15.06
CA ASN A 198 -40.02 10.80 15.93
C ASN A 198 -41.54 10.75 15.66
N HIS A 199 -42.10 9.55 15.63
CA HIS A 199 -43.51 9.33 15.33
C HIS A 199 -44.25 8.74 16.52
N THR A 200 -45.49 9.19 16.72
CA THR A 200 -46.46 8.58 17.64
C THR A 200 -47.43 7.73 16.84
N VAL A 201 -47.37 6.41 17.07
CA VAL A 201 -48.21 5.40 16.43
C VAL A 201 -49.20 4.86 17.45
N THR A 202 -50.49 5.06 17.22
CA THR A 202 -51.57 4.43 18.00
C THR A 202 -52.22 3.37 17.15
N VAL A 203 -52.32 2.14 17.66
CA VAL A 203 -53.01 1.02 17.02
C VAL A 203 -54.20 0.62 17.88
N THR A 204 -55.37 0.47 17.26
CA THR A 204 -56.65 0.21 17.93
C THR A 204 -57.28 -1.06 17.37
N SER A 205 -57.68 -1.95 18.27
CA SER A 205 -58.40 -3.19 17.98
C SER A 205 -59.85 -2.87 17.61
N ALA A 206 -60.37 -3.43 16.51
CA ALA A 206 -61.74 -3.14 16.06
C ALA A 206 -62.79 -4.06 16.70
N ALA A 207 -62.53 -5.37 16.77
CA ALA A 207 -63.49 -6.38 17.21
C ALA A 207 -63.11 -7.08 18.52
N GLY A 208 -61.88 -6.88 19.01
CA GLY A 208 -61.29 -7.69 20.06
C GLY A 208 -60.77 -9.00 19.48
N SER A 209 -59.61 -9.42 19.95
CA SER A 209 -58.76 -10.55 19.54
C SER A 209 -57.59 -10.24 18.60
N GLU A 210 -57.39 -8.98 18.18
CA GLU A 210 -56.32 -8.63 17.24
C GLU A 210 -54.92 -8.55 17.89
N ILE A 211 -53.89 -8.77 17.06
CA ILE A 211 -52.50 -8.88 17.48
C ILE A 211 -51.66 -7.80 16.81
N LEU A 212 -50.97 -6.99 17.60
CA LEU A 212 -49.85 -6.19 17.15
C LEU A 212 -48.55 -6.81 17.68
N VAL A 213 -47.67 -7.22 16.77
CA VAL A 213 -46.36 -7.77 17.12
C VAL A 213 -45.44 -6.63 17.51
N GLY A 214 -45.25 -5.65 16.63
CA GLY A 214 -44.33 -4.56 16.88
C GLY A 214 -44.46 -3.41 15.90
N VAL A 215 -43.79 -2.32 16.21
CA VAL A 215 -43.68 -1.13 15.36
C VAL A 215 -42.21 -0.82 15.13
N ASN A 216 -41.89 -0.37 13.93
CA ASN A 216 -40.56 0.07 13.55
C ASN A 216 -40.65 1.43 12.85
N VAL A 217 -39.94 2.43 13.40
CA VAL A 217 -39.75 3.74 12.78
C VAL A 217 -38.37 3.73 12.13
N ARG A 218 -38.33 3.96 10.83
CA ARG A 218 -37.14 3.70 10.03
C ARG A 218 -37.02 4.65 8.83
N TYR A 219 -35.89 4.55 8.12
CA TYR A 219 -35.68 5.26 6.86
C TYR A 219 -36.09 4.38 5.67
N PRO A 220 -36.22 4.94 4.45
CA PRO A 220 -36.52 4.14 3.27
C PRO A 220 -35.43 3.11 2.99
N SER A 221 -34.17 3.48 3.28
CA SER A 221 -33.05 2.56 3.24
C SER A 221 -32.14 2.69 4.45
N ASP A 222 -32.00 1.60 5.20
CA ASP A 222 -31.25 1.57 6.46
C ASP A 222 -30.85 0.16 6.93
N LEU A 223 -30.10 0.17 8.03
CA LEU A 223 -29.80 -0.98 8.86
C LEU A 223 -30.86 -1.13 9.96
N GLU A 224 -31.30 -2.35 10.23
CA GLU A 224 -32.25 -2.65 11.30
C GLU A 224 -31.73 -3.80 12.16
N VAL A 225 -31.88 -3.68 13.48
CA VAL A 225 -31.61 -4.78 14.42
C VAL A 225 -32.88 -5.03 15.22
N HIS A 226 -33.42 -6.23 15.07
CA HIS A 226 -34.64 -6.70 15.70
C HIS A 226 -34.29 -7.61 16.86
N ASP A 227 -34.85 -7.35 18.04
CA ASP A 227 -34.61 -8.17 19.23
C ASP A 227 -35.81 -9.09 19.47
N PHE A 228 -35.57 -10.40 19.43
CA PHE A 228 -36.55 -11.45 19.69
C PHE A 228 -36.10 -12.36 20.85
N GLY A 229 -35.19 -11.90 21.70
CA GLY A 229 -34.78 -12.67 22.87
C GLY A 229 -35.94 -12.95 23.82
N ILE A 230 -36.01 -14.16 24.39
CA ILE A 230 -37.05 -14.56 25.35
C ILE A 230 -36.40 -15.18 26.58
N VAL A 231 -36.72 -14.68 27.77
CA VAL A 231 -36.14 -15.17 29.02
C VAL A 231 -36.50 -16.64 29.26
N GLY A 232 -35.50 -17.43 29.64
CA GLY A 232 -35.66 -18.81 30.09
C GLY A 232 -35.86 -19.86 28.99
N THR A 233 -35.80 -19.49 27.71
CA THR A 233 -36.10 -20.43 26.62
C THR A 233 -34.89 -21.24 26.17
N SER A 234 -35.17 -22.47 25.74
CA SER A 234 -34.26 -23.41 25.08
C SER A 234 -34.50 -23.45 23.57
N ALA A 235 -33.56 -24.01 22.81
CA ALA A 235 -33.74 -24.36 21.40
C ALA A 235 -34.93 -25.28 21.15
N ALA A 236 -35.28 -26.15 22.11
CA ALA A 236 -36.47 -26.99 22.02
C ALA A 236 -37.75 -26.16 22.01
N ASP A 237 -37.82 -25.10 22.82
CA ASP A 237 -38.97 -24.20 22.83
C ASP A 237 -39.10 -23.51 21.48
N TRP A 238 -37.99 -22.94 20.97
CA TRP A 238 -37.96 -22.22 19.69
C TRP A 238 -38.44 -23.06 18.50
N ILE A 239 -38.13 -24.36 18.45
CA ILE A 239 -38.58 -25.25 17.36
C ILE A 239 -39.90 -25.98 17.67
N GLY A 240 -40.21 -26.23 18.94
CA GLY A 240 -41.40 -26.96 19.40
C GLY A 240 -42.65 -26.08 19.51
N GLY A 241 -42.47 -24.77 19.62
CA GLY A 241 -43.52 -23.76 19.55
C GLY A 241 -43.73 -23.19 18.15
N TYR A 242 -43.46 -23.94 17.07
CA TYR A 242 -43.63 -23.43 15.70
C TYR A 242 -45.12 -23.26 15.35
N ASN A 243 -45.66 -22.06 15.58
CA ASN A 243 -46.85 -21.54 14.92
C ASN A 243 -46.57 -20.10 14.51
N TYR A 244 -47.32 -19.58 13.53
CA TYR A 244 -47.25 -18.22 12.98
C TYR A 244 -47.41 -17.08 14.00
N ALA A 245 -47.51 -17.40 15.29
CA ALA A 245 -47.61 -16.47 16.40
C ALA A 245 -46.39 -16.62 17.34
N THR A 246 -45.25 -17.20 16.92
CA THR A 246 -44.05 -17.28 17.79
C THR A 246 -42.86 -16.53 17.20
N SER A 247 -41.88 -16.21 18.04
CA SER A 247 -40.71 -15.43 17.66
C SER A 247 -39.94 -16.03 16.47
N LEU A 248 -39.80 -17.37 16.40
CA LEU A 248 -39.18 -18.02 15.25
C LEU A 248 -40.01 -17.84 13.97
N GLY A 249 -41.34 -18.02 14.06
CA GLY A 249 -42.23 -17.80 12.93
C GLY A 249 -42.18 -16.36 12.41
N THR A 250 -42.05 -15.38 13.32
CA THR A 250 -41.87 -13.96 12.98
C THR A 250 -40.59 -13.73 12.20
N ILE A 251 -39.47 -14.26 12.68
CA ILE A 251 -38.17 -14.13 12.01
C ILE A 251 -38.21 -14.78 10.63
N VAL A 252 -38.79 -15.98 10.51
CA VAL A 252 -38.95 -16.68 9.23
C VAL A 252 -39.79 -15.86 8.26
N GLY A 253 -40.92 -15.30 8.71
CA GLY A 253 -41.79 -14.47 7.88
C GLY A 253 -41.15 -13.14 7.45
N MET A 254 -40.28 -12.57 8.29
CA MET A 254 -39.52 -11.37 7.95
C MET A 254 -38.35 -11.65 7.00
N ALA A 255 -37.77 -12.85 7.06
CA ALA A 255 -36.59 -13.25 6.29
C ALA A 255 -35.44 -12.21 6.36
N PRO A 256 -34.95 -11.88 7.56
CA PRO A 256 -33.91 -10.87 7.74
C PRO A 256 -32.63 -11.25 6.99
N SER A 257 -31.75 -10.27 6.77
CA SER A 257 -30.48 -10.51 6.10
C SER A 257 -29.57 -11.48 6.87
N CYS A 258 -29.61 -11.42 8.21
CA CYS A 258 -28.87 -12.31 9.10
C CYS A 258 -29.65 -12.58 10.39
N VAL A 259 -29.48 -13.78 10.95
CA VAL A 259 -29.95 -14.12 12.31
C VAL A 259 -28.77 -14.50 13.19
N ALA A 260 -28.65 -13.84 14.34
CA ALA A 260 -27.68 -14.20 15.37
C ALA A 260 -28.37 -14.98 16.49
N ILE A 261 -27.91 -16.20 16.76
CA ILE A 261 -28.59 -17.17 17.63
C ILE A 261 -27.76 -17.40 18.89
N MET A 262 -28.35 -17.14 20.06
CA MET A 262 -27.76 -17.43 21.37
C MET A 262 -28.71 -18.27 22.23
N LEU A 263 -28.45 -19.58 22.30
CA LEU A 263 -29.21 -20.58 23.06
C LEU A 263 -28.24 -21.52 23.79
N GLY A 264 -28.73 -22.32 24.73
CA GLY A 264 -27.93 -23.28 25.49
C GLY A 264 -27.97 -23.09 27.01
N HIS A 265 -28.30 -21.91 27.52
CA HIS A 265 -28.39 -21.68 28.98
C HIS A 265 -29.53 -22.45 29.65
N ALA A 266 -30.70 -22.50 29.02
CA ALA A 266 -31.82 -23.28 29.55
C ALA A 266 -31.51 -24.79 29.47
N GLU A 267 -30.83 -25.21 28.41
CA GLU A 267 -30.43 -26.60 28.22
C GLU A 267 -29.42 -27.08 29.25
N ILE A 268 -28.40 -26.25 29.55
CA ILE A 268 -27.42 -26.53 30.61
C ILE A 268 -28.14 -26.70 31.96
N GLN A 269 -29.07 -25.80 32.29
CA GLN A 269 -29.83 -25.87 33.54
C GLN A 269 -30.73 -27.10 33.61
N ALA A 270 -31.36 -27.47 32.50
CA ALA A 270 -32.21 -28.65 32.39
C ALA A 270 -31.43 -29.97 32.27
N GLY A 271 -30.10 -29.93 32.13
CA GLY A 271 -29.28 -31.13 31.91
C GLY A 271 -29.56 -31.83 30.57
N THR A 272 -29.92 -31.06 29.54
CA THR A 272 -30.22 -31.60 28.21
C THR A 272 -29.00 -32.31 27.62
N SER A 273 -29.19 -33.41 26.88
CA SER A 273 -28.04 -34.07 26.27
C SER A 273 -27.44 -33.19 25.15
N ARG A 274 -26.11 -33.23 24.99
CA ARG A 274 -25.41 -32.56 23.88
C ARG A 274 -26.05 -32.91 22.52
N ALA A 275 -26.38 -34.19 22.31
CA ALA A 275 -26.98 -34.66 21.06
C ALA A 275 -28.36 -34.02 20.80
N THR A 276 -29.20 -33.92 21.83
CA THR A 276 -30.51 -33.26 21.74
C THR A 276 -30.36 -31.77 21.45
N TYR A 277 -29.45 -31.09 22.14
CA TYR A 277 -29.16 -29.68 21.90
C TYR A 277 -28.67 -29.44 20.46
N THR A 278 -27.70 -30.22 19.98
CA THR A 278 -27.20 -30.14 18.60
C THR A 278 -28.32 -30.33 17.59
N ALA A 279 -29.19 -31.33 17.79
CA ALA A 279 -30.31 -31.59 16.88
C ALA A 279 -31.30 -30.42 16.84
N ASN A 280 -31.63 -29.84 18.00
CA ASN A 280 -32.56 -28.72 18.08
C ASN A 280 -32.00 -27.46 17.41
N MET A 281 -30.74 -27.13 17.71
CA MET A 281 -30.03 -26.01 17.08
C MET A 281 -29.91 -26.21 15.57
N GLN A 282 -29.59 -27.42 15.10
CA GLN A 282 -29.55 -27.73 13.67
C GLN A 282 -30.90 -27.50 12.99
N SER A 283 -32.01 -27.88 13.63
CA SER A 283 -33.36 -27.66 13.11
C SER A 283 -33.67 -26.17 12.93
N MET A 284 -33.31 -25.36 13.94
CA MET A 284 -33.46 -23.90 13.88
C MET A 284 -32.60 -23.27 12.77
N ILE A 285 -31.32 -23.67 12.68
CA ILE A 285 -30.40 -23.21 11.62
C ILE A 285 -30.96 -23.55 10.23
N SER A 286 -31.37 -24.80 10.01
CA SER A 286 -31.94 -25.24 8.73
C SER A 286 -33.19 -24.45 8.34
N THR A 287 -34.07 -24.16 9.31
CA THR A 287 -35.30 -23.39 9.09
C THR A 287 -35.00 -21.95 8.66
N LEU A 288 -34.07 -21.28 9.35
CA LEU A 288 -33.70 -19.89 9.07
C LEU A 288 -32.89 -19.73 7.78
N THR A 289 -31.98 -20.67 7.51
CA THR A 289 -31.25 -20.72 6.23
C THR A 289 -32.19 -21.01 5.06
N ALA A 290 -33.21 -21.86 5.23
CA ALA A 290 -34.23 -22.11 4.21
C ALA A 290 -35.11 -20.87 3.94
N ALA A 291 -35.35 -20.04 4.96
CA ALA A 291 -35.96 -18.72 4.80
C ALA A 291 -35.02 -17.69 4.13
N GLY A 292 -33.76 -18.07 3.90
CA GLY A 292 -32.76 -17.31 3.16
C GLY A 292 -31.83 -16.48 4.02
N SER A 293 -31.89 -16.55 5.34
CA SER A 293 -31.03 -15.72 6.23
C SER A 293 -29.61 -16.25 6.32
N ASP A 294 -28.62 -15.36 6.43
CA ASP A 294 -27.29 -15.74 6.94
C ASP A 294 -27.38 -16.08 8.45
N ILE A 295 -26.47 -16.90 8.96
CA ILE A 295 -26.47 -17.36 10.35
C ILE A 295 -25.19 -16.95 11.07
N ILE A 296 -25.34 -16.44 12.28
CA ILE A 296 -24.27 -16.29 13.27
C ILE A 296 -24.67 -17.09 14.50
N LEU A 297 -23.83 -18.01 14.94
CA LEU A 297 -23.97 -18.67 16.23
C LEU A 297 -23.25 -17.86 17.29
N ILE A 298 -23.81 -17.78 18.50
CA ILE A 298 -23.19 -17.12 19.64
C ILE A 298 -23.04 -18.15 20.75
N GLY A 299 -21.80 -18.35 21.19
CA GLY A 299 -21.43 -19.24 22.27
C GLY A 299 -22.12 -18.86 23.59
N THR A 300 -22.53 -19.87 24.34
CA THR A 300 -22.98 -19.69 25.72
C THR A 300 -21.83 -19.17 26.58
N ILE A 301 -22.10 -18.20 27.45
CA ILE A 301 -21.17 -17.81 28.51
C ILE A 301 -21.33 -18.73 29.74
N PRO A 302 -20.31 -18.86 30.64
CA PRO A 302 -20.43 -19.70 31.82
C PRO A 302 -21.53 -19.25 32.78
N LEU A 303 -22.15 -20.22 33.44
CA LEU A 303 -23.15 -20.03 34.48
C LEU A 303 -22.51 -20.22 35.86
N ASP A 304 -22.96 -19.45 36.86
CA ASP A 304 -22.59 -19.70 38.25
C ASP A 304 -23.06 -21.10 38.67
N THR A 305 -22.32 -21.75 39.58
CA THR A 305 -22.58 -23.11 40.08
C THR A 305 -22.45 -24.27 39.08
N TYR A 306 -22.24 -24.02 37.78
CA TYR A 306 -22.02 -25.08 36.78
C TYR A 306 -20.52 -25.22 36.45
N SER A 307 -20.02 -26.44 36.54
CA SER A 307 -18.63 -26.76 36.21
C SER A 307 -18.39 -26.74 34.69
N ASP A 308 -17.13 -26.57 34.29
CA ASP A 308 -16.72 -26.63 32.89
C ASP A 308 -17.15 -27.93 32.19
N ALA A 309 -17.15 -29.07 32.91
CA ALA A 309 -17.61 -30.34 32.38
C ALA A 309 -19.10 -30.36 31.97
N GLN A 310 -19.93 -29.50 32.57
CA GLN A 310 -21.37 -29.44 32.30
C GLN A 310 -21.71 -28.55 31.11
N TRP A 311 -20.99 -27.44 30.91
CA TRP A 311 -21.35 -26.47 29.87
C TRP A 311 -20.45 -26.55 28.61
N LEU A 312 -19.18 -26.97 28.72
CA LEU A 312 -18.28 -27.11 27.56
C LEU A 312 -18.85 -28.00 26.42
N PRO A 313 -19.60 -29.09 26.68
CA PRO A 313 -20.19 -29.89 25.60
C PRO A 313 -21.10 -29.09 24.65
N TYR A 314 -21.78 -28.06 25.15
CA TYR A 314 -22.65 -27.16 24.37
C TYR A 314 -21.85 -26.20 23.50
N ARG A 315 -20.76 -25.66 24.05
CA ARG A 315 -19.81 -24.85 23.28
C ARG A 315 -19.20 -25.68 22.14
N GLU A 316 -18.76 -26.90 22.41
CA GLU A 316 -18.27 -27.83 21.37
C GLU A 316 -19.32 -28.13 20.30
N ALA A 317 -20.58 -28.34 20.70
CA ALA A 317 -21.68 -28.52 19.76
C ALA A 317 -21.87 -27.32 18.83
N LEU A 318 -21.71 -26.08 19.33
CA LEU A 318 -21.81 -24.88 18.50
C LEU A 318 -20.66 -24.77 17.47
N TYR A 319 -19.44 -25.16 17.83
CA TYR A 319 -18.36 -25.23 16.84
C TYR A 319 -18.63 -26.29 15.77
N ASP A 320 -19.12 -27.48 16.15
CA ASP A 320 -19.47 -28.53 15.19
C ASP A 320 -20.61 -28.07 14.26
N LEU A 321 -21.60 -27.35 14.78
CA LEU A 321 -22.68 -26.76 14.00
C LEU A 321 -22.18 -25.66 13.07
N ALA A 322 -21.25 -24.82 13.52
CA ALA A 322 -20.61 -23.80 12.68
C ALA A 322 -19.86 -24.44 11.52
N ASP A 323 -19.05 -25.47 11.79
CA ASP A 323 -18.33 -26.23 10.78
C ASP A 323 -19.29 -26.92 9.79
N THR A 324 -20.36 -27.54 10.29
CA THR A 324 -21.35 -28.28 9.48
C THR A 324 -22.17 -27.36 8.59
N ASN A 325 -22.59 -26.21 9.11
CA ASN A 325 -23.48 -25.27 8.41
C ASN A 325 -22.73 -24.13 7.72
N ASN A 326 -21.40 -24.14 7.81
CA ASN A 326 -20.52 -23.14 7.21
C ASN A 326 -20.86 -21.70 7.62
N CYS A 327 -21.17 -21.49 8.89
CA CYS A 327 -21.60 -20.20 9.45
C CYS A 327 -20.62 -19.67 10.51
N LEU A 328 -20.65 -18.37 10.76
CA LEU A 328 -19.76 -17.74 11.75
C LEU A 328 -20.19 -18.13 13.17
N LEU A 329 -19.22 -18.29 14.07
CA LEU A 329 -19.45 -18.48 15.51
C LEU A 329 -18.73 -17.41 16.31
N VAL A 330 -19.47 -16.65 17.11
CA VAL A 330 -18.91 -15.75 18.14
C VAL A 330 -18.70 -16.58 19.40
N ASP A 331 -17.46 -16.68 19.87
CA ASP A 331 -17.14 -17.36 21.13
C ASP A 331 -16.76 -16.34 22.21
N PRO A 332 -17.68 -16.02 23.14
CA PRO A 332 -17.42 -15.04 24.18
C PRO A 332 -16.55 -15.56 25.33
N TYR A 333 -16.36 -16.88 25.47
CA TYR A 333 -15.68 -17.44 26.63
C TYR A 333 -14.29 -16.83 26.92
N PRO A 334 -13.40 -16.59 25.93
CA PRO A 334 -12.08 -16.01 26.18
C PRO A 334 -12.11 -14.59 26.77
N TYR A 335 -13.24 -13.88 26.65
CA TYR A 335 -13.39 -12.51 27.12
C TYR A 335 -14.14 -12.43 28.45
N PHE A 336 -15.06 -13.36 28.68
CA PHE A 336 -15.86 -13.42 29.91
C PHE A 336 -15.18 -14.26 31.00
N GLY A 337 -14.34 -15.23 30.63
CA GLY A 337 -13.70 -16.14 31.57
C GLY A 337 -14.71 -16.99 32.32
N THR A 338 -14.33 -17.49 33.51
CA THR A 338 -15.26 -18.14 34.43
C THR A 338 -16.29 -17.15 34.96
N TYR A 339 -17.46 -17.62 35.42
CA TYR A 339 -18.48 -16.74 35.99
C TYR A 339 -17.91 -15.81 37.08
N ALA A 340 -17.18 -16.37 38.05
CA ALA A 340 -16.54 -15.58 39.11
C ALA A 340 -15.51 -14.57 38.57
N GLY A 341 -14.74 -14.93 37.54
CA GLY A 341 -13.81 -14.03 36.87
C GLY A 341 -14.53 -12.87 36.18
N GLY A 342 -15.62 -13.16 35.47
CA GLY A 342 -16.43 -12.16 34.81
C GLY A 342 -17.16 -11.22 35.79
N VAL A 343 -17.61 -11.71 36.96
CA VAL A 343 -18.11 -10.85 38.05
C VAL A 343 -17.02 -9.88 38.51
N ALA A 344 -15.79 -10.36 38.71
CA ALA A 344 -14.66 -9.50 39.10
C ALA A 344 -14.31 -8.44 38.03
N LEU A 345 -14.63 -8.71 36.76
CA LEU A 345 -14.48 -7.76 35.64
C LEU A 345 -15.71 -6.82 35.49
N GLY A 346 -16.76 -7.00 36.30
CA GLY A 346 -18.01 -6.23 36.21
C GLY A 346 -18.86 -6.58 34.99
N LEU A 347 -18.62 -7.72 34.35
CA LEU A 347 -19.37 -8.17 33.17
C LEU A 347 -20.67 -8.88 33.58
N PHE A 348 -20.65 -9.68 34.65
CA PHE A 348 -21.83 -10.33 35.22
C PHE A 348 -22.41 -9.49 36.35
N ASN A 349 -23.72 -9.56 36.56
CA ASN A 349 -24.41 -8.77 37.58
C ASN A 349 -24.06 -9.21 39.02
N GLY A 350 -23.58 -10.45 39.20
CA GLY A 350 -23.19 -11.01 40.50
C GLY A 350 -24.36 -11.25 41.47
N VAL A 351 -25.60 -11.12 40.99
CA VAL A 351 -26.83 -11.29 41.78
C VAL A 351 -27.52 -12.61 41.43
N ASP A 352 -27.45 -13.03 40.17
CA ASP A 352 -28.01 -14.30 39.69
C ASP A 352 -26.99 -15.12 38.90
N ILE A 353 -27.36 -16.34 38.51
CA ILE A 353 -26.43 -17.32 37.98
C ILE A 353 -25.95 -17.07 36.54
N ALA A 354 -26.44 -16.06 35.81
CA ALA A 354 -26.24 -16.00 34.36
C ALA A 354 -26.09 -14.60 33.76
N HIS A 355 -26.71 -13.58 34.35
CA HIS A 355 -27.02 -12.36 33.60
C HIS A 355 -25.93 -11.29 33.70
N LEU A 356 -25.88 -10.48 32.64
CA LEU A 356 -24.84 -9.51 32.39
C LEU A 356 -25.24 -8.14 32.93
N THR A 357 -24.24 -7.34 33.31
CA THR A 357 -24.42 -5.90 33.49
C THR A 357 -24.57 -5.22 32.13
N ASN A 358 -24.91 -3.93 32.12
CA ASN A 358 -24.84 -3.10 30.91
C ASN A 358 -23.45 -3.16 30.24
N ALA A 359 -22.37 -3.28 31.02
CA ALA A 359 -21.01 -3.42 30.49
C ALA A 359 -20.76 -4.80 29.88
N GLY A 360 -21.28 -5.86 30.52
CA GLY A 360 -21.26 -7.22 29.97
C GLY A 360 -22.00 -7.32 28.64
N ASN A 361 -23.22 -6.78 28.55
CA ASN A 361 -23.97 -6.72 27.30
C ASN A 361 -23.23 -5.95 26.22
N ALA A 362 -22.62 -4.82 26.58
CA ALA A 362 -21.81 -4.05 25.66
C ALA A 362 -20.63 -4.87 25.11
N GLU A 363 -19.95 -5.65 25.94
CA GLU A 363 -18.86 -6.50 25.50
C GLU A 363 -19.34 -7.68 24.63
N LEU A 364 -20.44 -8.33 25.00
CA LEU A 364 -21.02 -9.41 24.19
C LEU A 364 -21.39 -8.89 22.80
N MET A 365 -22.09 -7.76 22.71
CA MET A 365 -22.47 -7.16 21.43
C MET A 365 -21.29 -6.62 20.64
N ARG A 366 -20.19 -6.21 21.30
CA ARG A 366 -18.94 -5.86 20.60
C ARG A 366 -18.37 -7.08 19.85
N LEU A 367 -18.40 -8.26 20.46
CA LEU A 367 -17.95 -9.50 19.83
C LEU A 367 -18.89 -9.89 18.68
N VAL A 368 -20.20 -9.78 18.88
CA VAL A 368 -21.21 -10.02 17.83
C VAL A 368 -21.03 -9.05 16.66
N ALA A 369 -20.80 -7.77 16.91
CA ALA A 369 -20.47 -6.79 15.88
C ALA A 369 -19.19 -7.17 15.12
N GLY A 370 -18.21 -7.77 15.80
CA GLY A 370 -17.00 -8.33 15.20
C GLY A 370 -17.29 -9.36 14.11
N ALA A 371 -18.32 -10.20 14.26
CA ALA A 371 -18.73 -11.17 13.24
C ALA A 371 -19.29 -10.48 11.98
N PHE A 372 -20.03 -9.37 12.13
CA PHE A 372 -20.47 -8.56 10.98
C PHE A 372 -19.30 -7.85 10.30
N MET A 373 -18.31 -7.38 11.07
CA MET A 373 -17.10 -6.78 10.49
C MET A 373 -16.28 -7.82 9.73
N GLN A 374 -16.06 -9.01 10.29
CA GLN A 374 -15.39 -10.09 9.55
C GLN A 374 -16.20 -10.55 8.34
N GLY A 375 -17.50 -10.74 8.52
CA GLY A 375 -18.42 -11.20 7.48
C GLY A 375 -18.52 -10.24 6.30
N THR A 376 -18.37 -8.93 6.52
CA THR A 376 -18.34 -7.88 5.48
C THR A 376 -17.00 -7.77 4.74
N GLY A 377 -16.04 -8.66 5.03
CA GLY A 377 -14.68 -8.57 4.49
C GLY A 377 -13.82 -7.52 5.20
N SER A 378 -14.23 -7.03 6.38
CA SER A 378 -13.43 -6.07 7.16
C SER A 378 -12.22 -6.69 7.86
N GLY A 379 -12.14 -8.03 7.92
CA GLY A 379 -10.89 -8.74 8.25
C GLY A 379 -9.80 -8.60 7.16
N ASP A 380 -10.21 -8.21 5.94
CA ASP A 380 -9.33 -7.91 4.81
C ASP A 380 -9.26 -6.41 4.49
N LEU A 381 -9.77 -5.52 5.35
CA LEU A 381 -9.57 -4.07 5.19
C LEU A 381 -8.14 -3.60 5.52
N ALA A 382 -7.24 -4.50 5.94
CA ALA A 382 -5.81 -4.26 5.85
C ALA A 382 -5.24 -4.51 4.43
N LEU A 383 -5.97 -5.17 3.53
CA LEU A 383 -5.50 -5.59 2.21
C LEU A 383 -6.62 -5.63 1.14
N GLN A 384 -7.51 -4.64 1.08
CA GLN A 384 -8.41 -4.53 -0.08
C GLN A 384 -7.63 -3.98 -1.28
N LYS A 385 -6.95 -4.89 -1.99
CA LYS A 385 -6.15 -4.66 -3.20
C LYS A 385 -6.94 -3.95 -4.32
N THR A 386 -8.26 -3.92 -4.23
CA THR A 386 -9.17 -3.30 -5.20
C THR A 386 -9.63 -1.89 -4.80
N ALA A 387 -9.54 -1.49 -3.52
CA ALA A 387 -9.91 -0.14 -3.08
C ALA A 387 -8.71 0.78 -2.86
N ASN A 388 -7.58 0.24 -2.38
CA ASN A 388 -6.31 0.98 -2.27
C ASN A 388 -5.54 1.10 -3.59
N LEU A 389 -6.14 0.66 -4.70
CA LEU A 389 -5.67 0.82 -6.08
C LEU A 389 -6.84 1.10 -7.03
N SER A 390 -7.96 1.65 -6.53
CA SER A 390 -9.09 2.02 -7.38
C SER A 390 -8.68 3.05 -8.44
N ASP A 391 -7.69 3.88 -8.12
CA ASP A 391 -6.99 4.79 -9.03
C ASP A 391 -6.10 4.07 -10.06
N VAL A 392 -5.65 2.83 -9.85
CA VAL A 392 -4.83 2.08 -10.83
C VAL A 392 -5.64 1.63 -12.06
N SER A 393 -6.97 1.65 -11.98
CA SER A 393 -7.84 1.47 -13.15
C SER A 393 -7.74 2.63 -14.15
N ASP A 394 -7.36 3.82 -13.68
CA ASP A 394 -7.03 4.99 -14.48
C ASP A 394 -5.58 5.39 -14.22
N ALA A 395 -4.69 4.99 -15.13
CA ALA A 395 -3.26 5.28 -15.01
C ALA A 395 -2.96 6.77 -14.78
N SER A 396 -3.81 7.70 -15.22
CA SER A 396 -3.66 9.14 -14.97
C SER A 396 -3.97 9.52 -13.52
N ALA A 397 -5.04 8.96 -12.95
CA ALA A 397 -5.41 9.18 -11.55
C ALA A 397 -4.34 8.61 -10.61
N ALA A 398 -3.88 7.37 -10.84
CA ALA A 398 -2.85 6.73 -10.03
C ALA A 398 -1.53 7.53 -9.96
N ARG A 399 -1.07 8.06 -11.10
CA ARG A 399 0.15 8.89 -11.15
C ARG A 399 0.01 10.19 -10.35
N THR A 400 -1.18 10.77 -10.37
CA THR A 400 -1.49 12.03 -9.67
C THR A 400 -1.50 11.82 -8.16
N SER A 401 -2.18 10.77 -7.68
CA SER A 401 -2.27 10.43 -6.24
C SER A 401 -0.91 10.16 -5.60
N LEU A 402 0.00 9.52 -6.34
CA LEU A 402 1.35 9.19 -5.86
C LEU A 402 2.36 10.35 -6.00
N GLY A 403 1.94 11.50 -6.53
CA GLY A 403 2.82 12.65 -6.74
C GLY A 403 3.96 12.39 -7.74
N LEU A 404 3.84 11.37 -8.60
CA LEU A 404 4.92 10.95 -9.51
C LEU A 404 5.08 11.87 -10.73
N GLY A 405 4.10 12.76 -10.98
CA GLY A 405 4.16 13.73 -12.07
C GLY A 405 4.36 13.09 -13.46
N THR A 406 5.08 13.78 -14.34
CA THR A 406 5.40 13.31 -15.70
C THR A 406 6.50 12.24 -15.72
N ALA A 407 7.19 11.97 -14.60
CA ALA A 407 8.25 10.96 -14.56
C ALA A 407 7.68 9.54 -14.78
N ALA A 408 6.46 9.28 -14.28
CA ALA A 408 5.82 7.97 -14.40
C ALA A 408 5.22 7.67 -15.80
N THR A 409 5.34 8.57 -16.78
CA THR A 409 4.91 8.31 -18.17
C THR A 409 6.05 7.98 -19.12
N GLN A 410 7.31 8.13 -18.69
CA GLN A 410 8.46 7.85 -19.54
C GLN A 410 8.95 6.42 -19.33
N ALA A 411 9.52 5.80 -20.37
CA ALA A 411 10.15 4.50 -20.25
C ALA A 411 11.30 4.56 -19.23
N SER A 412 11.60 3.47 -18.53
CA SER A 412 12.77 3.42 -17.62
C SER A 412 14.08 3.72 -18.35
N SER A 413 14.13 3.49 -19.67
CA SER A 413 15.25 3.87 -20.55
C SER A 413 15.37 5.38 -20.83
N ALA A 414 14.36 6.18 -20.48
CA ALA A 414 14.44 7.65 -20.57
C ALA A 414 15.22 8.26 -19.39
N PHE A 415 15.47 7.47 -18.34
CA PHE A 415 16.27 7.89 -17.19
C PHE A 415 17.64 7.25 -17.30
N GLN A 416 18.68 8.03 -17.01
CA GLN A 416 19.99 7.42 -16.81
C GLN A 416 19.94 6.55 -15.55
N ALA A 417 20.53 5.35 -15.61
CA ALA A 417 20.74 4.53 -14.43
C ALA A 417 21.53 5.31 -13.36
N ALA A 418 21.20 5.05 -12.08
CA ALA A 418 21.95 5.63 -10.98
C ALA A 418 23.40 5.12 -11.03
N ASP A 419 24.31 6.04 -11.36
CA ASP A 419 25.74 5.82 -11.47
C ASP A 419 26.45 6.88 -10.63
N ALA A 420 27.29 6.44 -9.69
CA ALA A 420 27.93 7.33 -8.72
C ALA A 420 28.90 8.32 -9.38
N ASP A 421 29.54 7.92 -10.49
CA ASP A 421 30.43 8.80 -11.25
C ASP A 421 29.63 9.88 -11.97
N LEU A 422 28.48 9.52 -12.55
CA LEU A 422 27.61 10.51 -13.19
C LEU A 422 26.99 11.50 -12.20
N ALA A 423 26.61 11.05 -11.01
CA ALA A 423 26.16 11.93 -9.94
C ALA A 423 27.25 12.93 -9.52
N THR A 424 28.50 12.47 -9.46
CA THR A 424 29.66 13.32 -9.16
C THR A 424 29.91 14.34 -10.27
N ILE A 425 29.84 13.94 -11.53
CA ILE A 425 30.00 14.83 -12.69
C ILE A 425 28.87 15.87 -12.75
N ALA A 426 27.62 15.48 -12.50
CA ALA A 426 26.47 16.37 -12.50
C ALA A 426 26.53 17.46 -11.41
N GLY A 427 27.23 17.18 -10.30
CA GLY A 427 27.49 18.15 -9.23
C GLY A 427 28.58 19.18 -9.54
N LEU A 428 29.34 19.00 -10.62
CA LEU A 428 30.41 19.94 -10.99
C LEU A 428 29.83 21.26 -11.50
N THR A 429 30.37 22.37 -11.03
CA THR A 429 30.01 23.69 -11.55
C THR A 429 30.57 23.88 -12.96
N ALA A 430 29.67 24.00 -13.95
CA ALA A 430 30.04 24.32 -15.32
C ALA A 430 30.69 25.71 -15.37
N THR A 431 31.95 25.77 -15.78
CA THR A 431 32.73 27.01 -15.90
C THR A 431 33.26 27.10 -17.33
N THR A 432 33.05 28.23 -17.99
CA THR A 432 33.47 28.44 -19.38
C THR A 432 34.98 28.22 -19.54
N GLY A 433 35.37 27.34 -20.48
CA GLY A 433 36.77 27.06 -20.79
C GLY A 433 37.46 26.04 -19.88
N ASN A 434 36.77 25.47 -18.89
CA ASN A 434 37.29 24.36 -18.10
C ASN A 434 37.11 23.01 -18.82
N MET A 435 37.89 22.02 -18.40
CA MET A 435 37.82 20.63 -18.83
C MET A 435 37.51 19.72 -17.64
N ILE A 436 36.75 18.65 -17.86
CA ILE A 436 36.49 17.63 -16.85
C ILE A 436 37.61 16.60 -16.91
N LEU A 437 38.31 16.39 -15.79
CA LEU A 437 39.39 15.42 -15.65
C LEU A 437 39.27 14.71 -14.30
N SER A 438 39.53 13.41 -14.27
CA SER A 438 39.67 12.67 -13.01
C SER A 438 41.02 13.01 -12.36
N VAL A 439 41.00 13.57 -11.16
CA VAL A 439 42.20 13.89 -10.36
C VAL A 439 42.02 13.36 -8.95
N ALA A 440 43.07 12.76 -8.39
CA ALA A 440 43.02 12.15 -7.04
C ALA A 440 41.79 11.24 -6.81
N SER A 441 41.45 10.42 -7.82
CA SER A 441 40.31 9.50 -7.81
C SER A 441 38.91 10.16 -7.74
N ALA A 442 38.79 11.43 -8.14
CA ALA A 442 37.50 12.12 -8.27
C ALA A 442 37.41 12.93 -9.57
N TRP A 443 36.21 13.03 -10.14
CA TRP A 443 35.94 13.94 -11.27
C TRP A 443 35.96 15.40 -10.81
N ALA A 444 36.66 16.27 -11.54
CA ALA A 444 36.74 17.70 -11.22
C ALA A 444 36.70 18.57 -12.49
N SER A 445 36.11 19.77 -12.36
CA SER A 445 36.19 20.85 -13.36
C SER A 445 37.52 21.59 -13.18
N GLN A 446 38.42 21.48 -14.16
CA GLN A 446 39.78 21.99 -14.09
C GLN A 446 40.02 23.05 -15.17
N THR A 447 40.70 24.13 -14.82
CA THR A 447 41.21 25.11 -15.79
C THR A 447 42.26 24.48 -16.70
N PRO A 448 42.53 25.05 -17.89
CA PRO A 448 43.61 24.57 -18.76
C PRO A 448 44.99 24.50 -18.07
N ALA A 449 45.28 25.43 -17.15
CA ALA A 449 46.51 25.43 -16.37
C ALA A 449 46.58 24.23 -15.41
N GLN A 450 45.49 23.94 -14.71
CA GLN A 450 45.42 22.77 -13.82
C GLN A 450 45.51 21.45 -14.61
N VAL A 451 44.91 21.36 -15.80
CA VAL A 451 45.05 20.18 -16.67
C VAL A 451 46.49 20.02 -17.17
N LYS A 452 47.17 21.10 -17.57
CA LYS A 452 48.59 21.05 -17.95
C LYS A 452 49.46 20.47 -16.83
N THR A 453 49.18 20.87 -15.58
CA THR A 453 49.86 20.34 -14.40
C THR A 453 49.50 18.88 -14.14
N ALA A 454 48.22 18.52 -14.16
CA ALA A 454 47.74 17.16 -13.89
C ALA A 454 48.26 16.12 -14.92
N LEU A 455 48.41 16.53 -16.17
CA LEU A 455 48.95 15.70 -17.26
C LEU A 455 50.49 15.75 -17.35
N ALA A 456 51.18 16.46 -16.44
CA ALA A 456 52.63 16.63 -16.44
C ALA A 456 53.20 17.17 -17.78
N LEU A 457 52.44 18.04 -18.45
CA LEU A 457 52.82 18.65 -19.74
C LEU A 457 53.70 19.91 -19.56
N ASN A 458 54.24 20.14 -18.37
CA ASN A 458 55.13 21.26 -18.06
C ASN A 458 56.45 21.21 -18.86
N ASN A 459 56.85 20.05 -19.38
CA ASN A 459 58.05 19.87 -20.20
C ASN A 459 57.78 19.75 -21.71
N VAL A 460 56.51 19.70 -22.14
CA VAL A 460 56.10 19.56 -23.57
C VAL A 460 55.83 20.94 -24.19
N ASP A 461 56.49 21.98 -23.66
CA ASP A 461 56.33 23.38 -24.10
C ASP A 461 57.42 23.79 -25.11
N ASN A 462 58.15 22.82 -25.69
CA ASN A 462 59.42 23.08 -26.40
C ASN A 462 59.38 22.84 -27.91
N THR A 463 58.22 22.79 -28.57
CA THR A 463 58.21 22.57 -30.03
C THR A 463 57.13 23.31 -30.84
N SER A 464 56.29 24.18 -30.27
CA SER A 464 55.31 24.93 -31.06
C SER A 464 55.09 26.40 -30.67
N ASP A 465 55.79 26.93 -29.68
CA ASP A 465 55.73 28.35 -29.35
C ASP A 465 56.84 29.12 -30.09
N ALA A 466 56.46 29.84 -31.15
CA ALA A 466 57.36 30.63 -31.97
C ALA A 466 58.14 31.70 -31.17
N THR A 467 57.68 32.08 -29.98
CA THR A 467 58.38 33.04 -29.12
C THR A 467 59.53 32.41 -28.31
N LYS A 468 59.55 31.08 -28.12
CA LYS A 468 60.58 30.39 -27.31
C LYS A 468 61.79 29.92 -28.11
N ASN A 469 61.70 29.84 -29.44
CA ASN A 469 62.87 29.60 -30.31
C ASN A 469 63.83 30.81 -30.40
N SER A 470 63.46 31.95 -29.83
CA SER A 470 64.36 33.10 -29.66
C SER A 470 65.17 33.05 -28.35
N ALA A 471 64.91 32.08 -27.47
CA ALA A 471 65.68 31.85 -26.25
C ALA A 471 66.87 30.93 -26.53
N THR A 472 67.98 31.12 -25.81
CA THR A 472 69.14 30.23 -25.89
C THR A 472 68.72 28.79 -25.55
N ALA A 473 68.78 27.89 -26.52
CA ALA A 473 68.47 26.47 -26.34
C ALA A 473 69.77 25.66 -26.28
N THR A 474 70.00 24.98 -25.16
CA THR A 474 71.12 24.04 -25.01
C THR A 474 70.71 22.67 -25.54
N PHE A 475 71.27 22.26 -26.67
CA PHE A 475 71.07 20.92 -27.23
C PHE A 475 72.16 19.97 -26.76
N THR A 476 71.82 18.99 -25.94
CA THR A 476 72.71 17.86 -25.58
C THR A 476 72.34 16.62 -26.40
N ASN A 477 73.34 15.80 -26.75
CA ASN A 477 73.18 14.52 -27.47
C ASN A 477 72.41 14.63 -28.82
N LYS A 478 72.63 15.70 -29.60
CA LYS A 478 72.06 15.85 -30.94
C LYS A 478 73.09 15.61 -32.03
N ARG A 479 72.67 14.95 -33.11
CA ARG A 479 73.45 14.81 -34.34
C ARG A 479 73.29 16.06 -35.21
N VAL A 480 74.40 16.71 -35.57
CA VAL A 480 74.42 17.74 -36.62
C VAL A 480 74.62 17.06 -37.97
N THR A 481 73.62 17.12 -38.86
CA THR A 481 73.73 16.59 -40.23
C THR A 481 74.22 17.71 -41.15
N LYS A 482 75.41 17.55 -41.72
CA LYS A 482 76.04 18.55 -42.60
C LYS A 482 75.33 18.62 -43.95
N ARG A 483 75.19 19.83 -44.50
CA ARG A 483 74.65 20.09 -45.83
C ARG A 483 75.75 19.88 -46.86
N ILE A 484 75.54 18.97 -47.80
CA ILE A 484 76.54 18.56 -48.79
C ILE A 484 76.10 19.04 -50.17
N SER A 485 76.99 19.72 -50.87
CA SER A 485 76.85 20.04 -52.30
C SER A 485 77.91 19.27 -53.08
N ALA A 486 77.52 18.55 -54.13
CA ALA A 486 78.42 17.70 -54.90
C ALA A 486 78.29 17.97 -56.39
N LEU A 487 79.44 18.05 -57.07
CA LEU A 487 79.54 18.19 -58.51
C LEU A 487 80.68 17.32 -59.04
N ALA A 488 80.61 16.88 -60.30
CA ALA A 488 81.65 16.05 -60.88
C ALA A 488 82.87 16.88 -61.30
N SER A 489 82.66 17.89 -62.14
CA SER A 489 83.70 18.78 -62.64
C SER A 489 83.08 20.07 -63.20
N ALA A 490 83.83 21.18 -63.13
CA ALA A 490 83.53 22.42 -63.83
C ALA A 490 84.82 23.24 -64.00
N ALA A 491 84.93 24.06 -65.05
CA ALA A 491 86.08 24.96 -65.23
C ALA A 491 86.07 26.12 -64.22
N THR A 492 84.90 26.46 -63.66
CA THR A 492 84.75 27.43 -62.59
C THR A 492 83.76 26.90 -61.56
N ILE A 493 84.15 26.88 -60.29
CA ILE A 493 83.32 26.37 -59.19
C ILE A 493 83.04 27.52 -58.21
N THR A 494 81.76 27.75 -57.94
CA THR A 494 81.29 28.68 -56.90
C THR A 494 80.61 27.88 -55.80
N ILE A 495 81.09 27.98 -54.56
CA ILE A 495 80.49 27.29 -53.41
C ILE A 495 79.36 28.17 -52.84
N LEU A 496 78.18 27.59 -52.57
CA LEU A 496 77.07 28.31 -51.93
C LEU A 496 77.26 28.32 -50.41
N GLY A 497 77.79 29.41 -49.86
CA GLY A 497 78.09 29.52 -48.43
C GLY A 497 76.85 29.38 -47.54
N ASP A 498 75.71 29.94 -47.93
CA ASP A 498 74.51 29.92 -47.08
C ASP A 498 73.91 28.52 -46.88
N SER A 499 74.19 27.59 -47.79
CA SER A 499 73.52 26.28 -47.86
C SER A 499 74.47 25.09 -47.89
N THR A 500 75.78 25.30 -47.80
CA THR A 500 76.78 24.23 -47.95
C THR A 500 77.73 24.22 -46.77
N ASP A 501 77.87 23.07 -46.12
CA ASP A 501 78.91 22.84 -45.11
C ASP A 501 80.07 22.01 -45.68
N LEU A 502 79.79 21.12 -46.65
CA LEU A 502 80.80 20.35 -47.40
C LEU A 502 80.52 20.42 -48.91
N ALA A 503 81.39 21.12 -49.64
CA ALA A 503 81.44 21.08 -51.09
C ALA A 503 82.30 19.91 -51.56
N THR A 504 81.86 19.18 -52.56
CA THR A 504 82.55 17.99 -53.07
C THR A 504 82.68 18.02 -54.58
N VAL A 505 83.92 17.97 -55.07
CA VAL A 505 84.27 17.75 -56.48
C VAL A 505 84.70 16.30 -56.62
N THR A 506 83.89 15.48 -57.29
CA THR A 506 84.06 14.02 -57.25
C THR A 506 85.01 13.46 -58.31
N ALA A 507 85.16 14.13 -59.46
CA ALA A 507 85.99 13.65 -60.58
C ALA A 507 86.41 14.82 -61.50
N LEU A 508 87.31 15.68 -61.01
CA LEU A 508 87.74 16.88 -61.72
C LEU A 508 88.47 16.54 -63.03
N ALA A 509 87.85 16.88 -64.16
CA ALA A 509 88.30 16.53 -65.51
C ALA A 509 88.88 17.73 -66.30
N THR A 510 88.97 18.90 -65.68
CA THR A 510 89.52 20.12 -66.30
C THR A 510 90.26 20.98 -65.28
N ASN A 511 91.15 21.86 -65.76
CA ASN A 511 91.73 22.91 -64.93
C ASN A 511 90.61 23.81 -64.42
N THR A 512 90.67 24.16 -63.14
CA THR A 512 89.53 24.75 -62.44
C THR A 512 89.92 25.99 -61.67
N THR A 513 89.07 27.02 -61.76
CA THR A 513 89.11 28.18 -60.89
C THR A 513 88.01 28.08 -59.83
N PHE A 514 88.36 28.10 -58.55
CA PHE A 514 87.40 28.32 -57.47
C PHE A 514 87.11 29.81 -57.37
N ALA A 515 85.90 30.20 -57.79
CA ALA A 515 85.40 31.56 -57.66
C ALA A 515 85.07 31.89 -56.21
N ALA A 516 84.86 33.18 -55.91
CA ALA A 516 84.44 33.58 -54.56
C ALA A 516 83.12 32.87 -54.19
N PRO A 517 83.01 32.24 -53.01
CA PRO A 517 81.76 31.63 -52.57
C PRO A 517 80.62 32.66 -52.55
N SER A 518 79.41 32.25 -52.92
CA SER A 518 78.22 33.11 -52.89
C SER A 518 77.48 33.01 -51.57
N GLY A 519 76.60 33.96 -51.27
CA GLY A 519 75.83 34.02 -50.03
C GLY A 519 76.29 35.14 -49.10
N THR A 520 75.81 35.12 -47.86
CA THR A 520 76.12 36.10 -46.81
C THR A 520 76.77 35.40 -45.61
N PRO A 521 78.04 34.99 -45.72
CA PRO A 521 78.68 34.19 -44.68
C PRO A 521 78.80 34.94 -43.36
N THR A 522 78.62 34.21 -42.25
CA THR A 522 78.75 34.74 -40.89
C THR A 522 80.13 34.50 -40.32
N HIS A 523 80.60 35.37 -39.42
CA HIS A 523 81.95 35.26 -38.85
C HIS A 523 82.17 33.88 -38.20
N GLY A 524 83.28 33.21 -38.53
CA GLY A 524 83.59 31.88 -38.03
C GLY A 524 82.83 30.75 -38.74
N GLN A 525 82.00 31.05 -39.74
CA GLN A 525 81.35 30.01 -40.55
C GLN A 525 82.40 29.16 -41.28
N GLU A 526 82.24 27.85 -41.23
CA GLU A 526 83.14 26.91 -41.90
C GLU A 526 82.55 26.36 -43.20
N ILE A 527 83.43 26.14 -44.18
CA ILE A 527 83.16 25.36 -45.39
C ILE A 527 84.28 24.33 -45.56
N TRP A 528 83.89 23.07 -45.69
CA TRP A 528 84.80 22.01 -46.11
C TRP A 528 84.73 21.83 -47.62
N LEU A 529 85.87 21.58 -48.25
CA LEU A 529 85.96 21.28 -49.68
C LEU A 529 86.72 19.98 -49.87
N ARG A 530 86.10 19.02 -50.56
CA ARG A 530 86.74 17.77 -50.99
C ARG A 530 86.93 17.79 -52.50
N ILE A 531 88.13 17.50 -52.97
CA ILE A 531 88.46 17.45 -54.40
C ILE A 531 89.08 16.11 -54.74
N LYS A 532 88.67 15.49 -55.85
CA LYS A 532 89.34 14.35 -56.46
C LYS A 532 89.37 14.55 -57.97
N ASP A 533 90.52 14.33 -58.62
CA ASP A 533 90.61 14.37 -60.08
C ASP A 533 90.18 13.05 -60.73
N ASN A 534 90.02 13.07 -62.06
CA ASN A 534 89.58 11.93 -62.85
C ASN A 534 90.73 11.02 -63.34
N GLY A 535 91.87 10.99 -62.64
CA GLY A 535 93.06 10.26 -63.06
C GLY A 535 94.05 11.09 -63.87
N THR A 536 93.94 12.41 -63.82
CA THR A 536 94.86 13.36 -64.46
C THR A 536 94.97 14.58 -63.57
N ALA A 537 96.19 14.98 -63.21
CA ALA A 537 96.43 16.15 -62.38
C ALA A 537 95.83 17.41 -63.03
N ARG A 538 95.06 18.17 -62.27
CA ARG A 538 94.39 19.40 -62.74
C ARG A 538 94.95 20.61 -62.03
N THR A 539 95.23 21.66 -62.80
CA THR A 539 95.59 22.97 -62.23
C THR A 539 94.41 23.54 -61.46
N LEU A 540 94.69 24.02 -60.25
CA LEU A 540 93.74 24.68 -59.36
C LEU A 540 94.13 26.15 -59.24
N THR A 541 93.17 27.03 -59.50
CA THR A 541 93.31 28.48 -59.31
C THR A 541 92.27 28.94 -58.30
N TRP A 542 92.64 29.86 -57.42
CA TRP A 542 91.79 30.33 -56.33
C TRP A 542 91.51 31.82 -56.50
N ASN A 543 90.25 32.21 -56.37
CA ASN A 543 89.90 33.62 -56.25
C ASN A 543 90.62 34.25 -55.04
N ALA A 544 90.98 35.52 -55.13
CA ALA A 544 91.69 36.23 -54.07
C ALA A 544 90.98 36.17 -52.71
N THR A 545 89.64 35.99 -52.64
CA THR A 545 88.93 35.84 -51.36
C THR A 545 89.45 34.67 -50.52
N PHE A 546 89.99 33.62 -51.14
CA PHE A 546 90.63 32.53 -50.43
C PHE A 546 92.05 32.95 -50.03
N ARG A 547 92.32 32.93 -48.73
CA ARG A 547 93.61 33.30 -48.16
C ARG A 547 94.22 32.10 -47.43
N ALA A 548 95.47 31.80 -47.73
CA ALA A 548 96.23 30.78 -47.02
C ALA A 548 96.57 31.24 -45.58
N MET A 549 96.26 30.41 -44.57
CA MET A 549 96.62 30.67 -43.17
C MET A 549 97.53 29.55 -42.64
N GLY A 550 98.86 29.75 -42.75
CA GLY A 550 99.84 28.76 -42.29
C GLY A 550 99.92 27.47 -43.13
N VAL A 551 99.05 27.33 -44.13
CA VAL A 551 99.03 26.25 -45.13
C VAL A 551 99.18 26.82 -46.54
N THR A 552 99.50 25.98 -47.52
CA THR A 552 99.54 26.40 -48.93
C THR A 552 98.29 25.91 -49.65
N LEU A 553 97.60 26.83 -50.35
CA LEU A 553 96.51 26.44 -51.24
C LEU A 553 97.09 25.61 -52.41
N PRO A 554 96.58 24.41 -52.69
CA PRO A 554 97.11 23.56 -53.73
C PRO A 554 96.87 24.20 -55.10
N THR A 555 97.91 24.22 -55.94
CA THR A 555 97.86 24.72 -57.32
C THR A 555 97.65 23.59 -58.34
N THR A 556 97.73 22.34 -57.90
CA THR A 556 97.44 21.13 -58.69
C THR A 556 96.79 20.07 -57.82
N THR A 557 95.88 19.27 -58.39
CA THR A 557 95.49 18.00 -57.77
C THR A 557 96.63 16.99 -57.88
N VAL A 558 96.60 15.96 -57.04
CA VAL A 558 97.47 14.79 -57.18
C VAL A 558 96.65 13.64 -57.74
N ILE A 559 97.17 13.03 -58.82
CA ILE A 559 96.47 12.04 -59.64
C ILE A 559 95.77 11.00 -58.77
N SER A 560 94.45 10.89 -58.94
CA SER A 560 93.58 9.91 -58.28
C SER A 560 93.54 9.99 -56.74
N LYS A 561 94.09 11.04 -56.12
CA LYS A 561 94.04 11.26 -54.67
C LYS A 561 92.95 12.25 -54.29
N THR A 562 92.38 12.05 -53.11
CA THR A 562 91.40 12.97 -52.51
C THR A 562 92.12 14.05 -51.69
N THR A 563 91.76 15.31 -51.89
CA THR A 563 92.23 16.45 -51.08
C THR A 563 91.06 17.07 -50.33
N TYR A 564 91.21 17.25 -49.01
CA TYR A 564 90.31 18.03 -48.18
C TYR A 564 90.94 19.38 -47.86
N LEU A 565 90.11 20.42 -47.89
CA LEU A 565 90.44 21.76 -47.45
C LEU A 565 89.37 22.24 -46.46
N GLN A 566 89.80 22.89 -45.38
CA GLN A 566 88.91 23.56 -44.44
C GLN A 566 89.09 25.07 -44.57
N PHE A 567 87.98 25.76 -44.83
CA PHE A 567 87.93 27.22 -44.87
C PHE A 567 87.05 27.75 -43.75
N MET A 568 87.43 28.91 -43.22
CA MET A 568 86.65 29.65 -42.23
C MET A 568 86.46 31.10 -42.69
N TRP A 569 85.24 31.62 -42.61
CA TRP A 569 84.95 32.98 -42.98
C TRP A 569 85.42 33.97 -41.91
N ASN A 570 86.32 34.84 -42.31
CA ASN A 570 86.73 35.99 -41.53
C ASN A 570 85.98 37.23 -42.03
N ALA A 571 84.88 37.55 -41.35
CA ALA A 571 84.05 38.70 -41.70
C ALA A 571 84.77 40.05 -41.55
N THR A 572 85.84 40.13 -40.76
CA THR A 572 86.62 41.37 -40.58
C THR A 572 87.41 41.72 -41.83
N ASP A 573 88.02 40.71 -42.46
CA ASP A 573 88.86 40.90 -43.65
C ASP A 573 88.12 40.62 -44.96
N GLY A 574 86.91 40.06 -44.90
CA GLY A 574 86.13 39.65 -46.07
C GLY A 574 86.79 38.50 -46.84
N ARG A 575 87.40 37.55 -46.11
CA ARG A 575 88.19 36.44 -46.69
C ARG A 575 87.77 35.09 -46.13
N TRP A 576 87.91 34.06 -46.97
CA TRP A 576 87.87 32.66 -46.57
C TRP A 576 89.28 32.19 -46.24
N ASP A 577 89.57 32.08 -44.94
CA ASP A 577 90.85 31.66 -44.42
C ASP A 577 90.96 30.13 -44.52
N CYS A 578 91.91 29.64 -45.31
CA CYS A 578 92.21 28.22 -45.42
C CYS A 578 93.07 27.80 -44.24
N LEU A 579 92.52 26.96 -43.38
CA LEU A 579 93.14 26.55 -42.11
C LEU A 579 93.85 25.21 -42.21
N ASP A 580 93.36 24.30 -43.06
CA ASP A 580 93.96 22.99 -43.25
C ASP A 580 93.82 22.50 -44.69
N VAL A 581 94.83 21.75 -45.13
CA VAL A 581 94.86 21.04 -46.42
C VAL A 581 95.43 19.65 -46.16
N LYS A 582 94.63 18.60 -46.40
CA LYS A 582 95.03 17.20 -46.23
C LYS A 582 94.79 16.41 -47.50
N GLN A 583 95.77 15.60 -47.86
CA GLN A 583 95.68 14.73 -49.02
C GLN A 583 95.69 13.26 -48.58
N GLU A 584 94.94 12.43 -49.30
CA GLU A 584 95.00 10.98 -49.23
C GLU A 584 96.45 10.49 -49.42
N ALA A 585 96.93 9.68 -48.46
CA ALA A 585 98.29 9.14 -48.43
C ALA A 585 98.59 8.22 -49.62
#